data_AF-A0AAV1T1T8-F1
#
_entry.id   AF-A0AAV1T1T8-F1
#
_cell.length_a   1.000
_cell.length_b   1.000
_cell.length_c   1.000
_cell.angle_alpha   90.00
_cell.angle_beta   90.00
_cell.angle_gamma   90.00
#
_symmetry.space_group_name_H-M   'P 1'
#
loop_
_entity.id
_entity.type
_entity.pdbx_description
1 polymer ?
#
loop_
_entity_poly.entity_id
_entity_poly.type
_entity_poly.pdbx_seq_one_letter_code
_entity_poly.pdbx_strand_id
1 'polypeptide(L)'
;MVVAGGSPSEGKQTGSGAIHRDVAEAIVMVHSDSPLVAIEGLAKLAHVTFNDLMGKEVAGEAGAIEAIVDAMERNIANGTVQEDGCHALRNVAFHCLPNLVRVREQGAIAAVLKAMETHLENVAVQAEGCWALLVFCSNTEENVVVAKSQVALVHKAIATYPTNADIQSRGRFLKALFA
;
A
#
# COMPACT_ATOMS: atom_id res chain seq x y z
N MET A 1 43.13 -10.64 37.59
CA MET A 1 42.64 -9.28 37.33
C MET A 1 42.40 -9.17 35.83
N VAL A 2 41.13 -8.98 35.43
CA VAL A 2 40.60 -8.54 34.11
C VAL A 2 40.91 -9.44 32.89
N VAL A 3 40.02 -10.37 32.51
CA VAL A 3 38.84 -10.31 31.60
C VAL A 3 39.22 -10.27 30.11
N ALA A 4 38.77 -11.31 29.41
CA ALA A 4 38.93 -11.62 28.00
C ALA A 4 38.30 -10.56 27.07
N GLY A 5 38.96 -10.35 25.93
CA GLY A 5 38.44 -9.56 24.81
C GLY A 5 37.23 -10.25 24.16
N GLY A 6 36.10 -9.54 24.13
CA GLY A 6 34.94 -9.89 23.33
C GLY A 6 35.03 -9.29 21.94
N SER A 7 34.96 -10.15 20.93
CA SER A 7 34.81 -9.85 19.50
C SER A 7 33.43 -9.23 19.16
N PRO A 8 33.26 -8.66 17.95
CA PRO A 8 32.34 -7.55 17.70
C PRO A 8 30.90 -7.99 17.39
N SER A 9 30.01 -7.00 17.51
CA SER A 9 28.58 -7.06 17.20
C SER A 9 28.29 -7.35 15.71
N GLU A 10 28.13 -8.62 15.34
CA GLU A 10 27.76 -9.03 13.96
C GLU A 10 26.23 -9.25 13.75
N GLY A 11 25.40 -9.05 14.77
CA GLY A 11 23.98 -9.44 14.73
C GLY A 11 22.98 -8.47 14.09
N LYS A 12 23.36 -7.23 13.72
CA LYS A 12 22.41 -6.20 13.22
C LYS A 12 22.61 -5.80 11.75
N GLN A 13 23.76 -6.08 11.14
CA GLN A 13 24.06 -5.67 9.75
C GLN A 13 23.39 -6.58 8.70
N THR A 14 23.13 -7.84 9.02
CA THR A 14 22.67 -8.86 8.06
C THR A 14 21.20 -8.69 7.67
N GLY A 15 20.35 -8.25 8.60
CA GLY A 15 18.92 -8.04 8.37
C GLY A 15 18.61 -6.85 7.47
N SER A 16 19.27 -5.71 7.69
CA SER A 16 19.08 -4.51 6.84
C SER A 16 19.48 -4.77 5.39
N GLY A 17 20.64 -5.43 5.17
CA GLY A 17 21.08 -5.78 3.81
C GLY A 17 20.16 -6.76 3.09
N ALA A 18 19.48 -7.65 3.81
CA ALA A 18 18.46 -8.54 3.22
C ALA A 18 17.21 -7.75 2.80
N ILE A 19 16.70 -6.87 3.68
CA ILE A 19 15.53 -6.02 3.39
C ILE A 19 15.77 -5.17 2.14
N HIS A 20 16.91 -4.49 2.02
CA HIS A 20 17.22 -3.69 0.83
C HIS A 20 17.21 -4.52 -0.46
N ARG A 21 17.75 -5.75 -0.42
CA ARG A 21 17.73 -6.64 -1.60
C ARG A 21 16.32 -7.11 -1.92
N ASP A 22 15.56 -7.52 -0.92
CA ASP A 22 14.21 -8.03 -1.13
C ASP A 22 13.27 -6.94 -1.65
N VAL A 23 13.38 -5.71 -1.13
CA VAL A 23 12.67 -4.53 -1.66
C VAL A 23 13.06 -4.27 -3.11
N ALA A 24 14.36 -4.20 -3.41
CA ALA A 24 14.83 -3.91 -4.77
C ALA A 24 14.37 -4.98 -5.77
N GLU A 25 14.45 -6.26 -5.41
CA GLU A 25 13.96 -7.36 -6.23
C GLU A 25 12.46 -7.25 -6.46
N ALA A 26 11.68 -6.97 -5.40
CA ALA A 26 10.24 -6.84 -5.52
C ALA A 26 9.84 -5.66 -6.43
N ILE A 27 10.54 -4.52 -6.32
CA ILE A 27 10.32 -3.37 -7.21
C ILE A 27 10.62 -3.73 -8.67
N VAL A 28 11.69 -4.48 -8.95
CA VAL A 28 11.99 -4.95 -10.32
C VAL A 28 10.86 -5.84 -10.85
N MET A 29 10.31 -6.72 -10.02
CA MET A 29 9.18 -7.58 -10.40
C MET A 29 7.91 -6.76 -10.68
N VAL A 30 7.61 -5.76 -9.84
CA VAL A 30 6.46 -4.84 -10.02
C VAL A 30 6.54 -4.06 -11.34
N HIS A 31 7.75 -3.72 -11.80
CA HIS A 31 7.95 -3.06 -13.09
C HIS A 31 7.78 -3.97 -14.32
N SER A 32 7.60 -5.28 -14.13
CA SER A 32 7.40 -6.19 -15.25
C SER A 32 6.13 -5.86 -16.04
N ASP A 33 6.21 -5.98 -17.36
CA ASP A 33 5.03 -5.93 -18.24
C ASP A 33 4.13 -7.17 -18.09
N SER A 34 4.65 -8.25 -17.47
CA SER A 34 3.85 -9.42 -17.15
C SER A 34 3.02 -9.17 -15.89
N PRO A 35 1.67 -9.22 -15.96
CA PRO A 35 0.83 -9.02 -14.79
C PRO A 35 1.10 -10.06 -13.69
N LEU A 36 1.46 -11.30 -14.07
CA LEU A 36 1.79 -12.36 -13.12
C LEU A 36 3.05 -12.04 -12.32
N VAL A 37 4.10 -11.55 -12.99
CA VAL A 37 5.35 -11.18 -12.32
C VAL A 37 5.14 -9.93 -11.46
N ALA A 38 4.34 -8.97 -11.94
CA ALA A 38 3.98 -7.79 -11.16
C ALA A 38 3.23 -8.18 -9.87
N ILE A 39 2.27 -9.10 -9.95
CA ILE A 39 1.54 -9.65 -8.79
C ILE A 39 2.50 -10.28 -7.77
N GLU A 40 3.44 -11.11 -8.22
CA GLU A 40 4.43 -11.70 -7.32
C GLU A 40 5.30 -10.63 -6.65
N GLY A 41 5.66 -9.56 -7.38
CA GLY A 41 6.37 -8.40 -6.83
C GLY A 41 5.56 -7.64 -5.77
N LEU A 42 4.26 -7.40 -6.03
CA LEU A 42 3.35 -6.76 -5.08
C LEU A 42 3.22 -7.58 -3.79
N ALA A 43 3.05 -8.90 -3.92
CA ALA A 43 2.99 -9.82 -2.79
C ALA A 43 4.30 -9.81 -1.98
N LYS A 44 5.46 -9.78 -2.66
CA LYS A 44 6.77 -9.70 -2.01
C LYS A 44 6.95 -8.38 -1.25
N LEU A 45 6.56 -7.23 -1.83
CA LEU A 45 6.55 -5.95 -1.14
C LEU A 45 5.63 -5.96 0.08
N ALA A 46 4.41 -6.49 -0.06
CA ALA A 46 3.48 -6.61 1.06
C ALA A 46 4.08 -7.45 2.21
N HIS A 47 4.74 -8.56 1.90
CA HIS A 47 5.39 -9.41 2.90
C HIS A 47 6.56 -8.70 3.60
N VAL A 48 7.48 -8.10 2.85
CA VAL A 48 8.65 -7.42 3.43
C VAL A 48 8.28 -6.20 4.28
N THR A 49 7.15 -5.55 4.00
CA THR A 49 6.68 -4.39 4.76
C THR A 49 5.71 -4.75 5.89
N PHE A 50 5.23 -5.99 5.96
CA PHE A 50 4.26 -6.40 6.97
C PHE A 50 4.87 -6.37 8.38
N ASN A 51 4.34 -5.51 9.24
CA ASN A 51 4.82 -5.29 10.61
C ASN A 51 6.32 -4.96 10.74
N ASP A 52 6.96 -4.48 9.67
CA ASP A 52 8.38 -4.09 9.66
C ASP A 52 8.53 -2.61 9.27
N LEU A 53 8.88 -1.76 10.24
CA LEU A 53 9.04 -0.32 10.00
C LEU A 53 10.26 -0.03 9.09
N MET A 54 11.35 -0.79 9.24
CA MET A 54 12.54 -0.62 8.40
C MET A 54 12.21 -0.98 6.95
N GLY A 55 11.52 -2.11 6.73
CA GLY A 55 11.04 -2.52 5.41
C GLY A 55 10.15 -1.46 4.76
N LYS A 56 9.24 -0.84 5.52
CA LYS A 56 8.41 0.27 5.02
C LYS A 56 9.23 1.48 4.62
N GLU A 57 10.14 1.94 5.49
CA GLU A 57 10.99 3.11 5.21
C GLU A 57 11.87 2.85 3.98
N VAL A 58 12.53 1.69 3.92
CA VAL A 58 13.34 1.27 2.77
C VAL A 58 12.52 1.18 1.49
N ALA A 59 11.32 0.60 1.54
CA ALA A 59 10.43 0.54 0.38
C ALA A 59 10.04 1.93 -0.13
N GLY A 60 9.69 2.83 0.79
CA GLY A 60 9.35 4.22 0.45
C GLY A 60 10.51 5.00 -0.17
N GLU A 61 11.72 4.86 0.41
CA GLU A 61 12.94 5.49 -0.11
C GLU A 61 13.39 4.92 -1.46
N ALA A 62 13.14 3.62 -1.68
CA ALA A 62 13.47 2.94 -2.94
C ALA A 62 12.45 3.19 -4.08
N GLY A 63 11.38 3.96 -3.85
CA GLY A 63 10.38 4.28 -4.87
C GLY A 63 9.29 3.20 -5.05
N ALA A 64 9.06 2.34 -4.06
CA ALA A 64 8.05 1.28 -4.17
C ALA A 64 6.62 1.81 -4.40
N ILE A 65 6.27 2.96 -3.83
CA ILE A 65 4.91 3.53 -3.96
C ILE A 65 4.64 3.92 -5.41
N GLU A 66 5.52 4.70 -6.05
CA GLU A 66 5.46 5.04 -7.47
C GLU A 66 5.43 3.79 -8.35
N ALA A 67 6.31 2.82 -8.08
CA ALA A 67 6.33 1.56 -8.83
C ALA A 67 4.98 0.80 -8.77
N ILE A 68 4.35 0.74 -7.59
CA ILE A 68 3.03 0.12 -7.43
C ILE A 68 1.96 0.90 -8.20
N VAL A 69 1.98 2.24 -8.12
CA VAL A 69 1.05 3.10 -8.87
C VAL A 69 1.16 2.83 -10.36
N ASP A 70 2.37 2.86 -10.91
CA ASP A 70 2.56 2.61 -12.34
C ASP A 70 2.11 1.20 -12.75
N ALA A 71 2.33 0.19 -11.90
CA ALA A 71 1.87 -1.17 -12.15
C ALA A 71 0.34 -1.27 -12.17
N MET A 72 -0.34 -0.59 -11.24
CA MET A 72 -1.79 -0.49 -11.21
C MET A 72 -2.33 0.21 -12.45
N GLU A 73 -1.70 1.31 -12.90
CA GLU A 73 -2.11 2.04 -14.11
C GLU A 73 -1.92 1.22 -15.38
N ARG A 74 -0.74 0.60 -15.57
CA ARG A 74 -0.46 -0.29 -16.71
C ARG A 74 -1.45 -1.45 -16.79
N ASN A 75 -1.94 -1.94 -15.65
CA ASN A 75 -2.81 -3.11 -15.54
C ASN A 75 -4.21 -2.75 -15.05
N ILE A 76 -4.74 -1.58 -15.41
CA ILE A 76 -6.00 -1.07 -14.85
C ILE A 76 -7.20 -2.03 -15.05
N ALA A 77 -7.21 -2.83 -16.12
CA ALA A 77 -8.25 -3.82 -16.39
C ALA A 77 -8.09 -5.13 -15.60
N ASN A 78 -6.94 -5.38 -14.96
CA ASN A 78 -6.68 -6.62 -14.22
C ASN A 78 -7.04 -6.43 -12.73
N GLY A 79 -8.18 -7.01 -12.32
CA GLY A 79 -8.67 -6.88 -10.95
C GLY A 79 -7.73 -7.42 -9.87
N THR A 80 -6.95 -8.46 -10.16
CA THR A 80 -5.97 -9.00 -9.20
C THR A 80 -4.81 -8.05 -8.97
N VAL A 81 -4.27 -7.42 -10.02
CA VAL A 81 -3.24 -6.37 -9.88
C VAL A 81 -3.78 -5.19 -9.08
N GLN A 82 -5.05 -4.81 -9.30
CA GLN A 82 -5.66 -3.72 -8.54
C GLN A 82 -5.82 -4.06 -7.05
N GLU A 83 -6.27 -5.28 -6.73
CA GLU A 83 -6.41 -5.78 -5.36
C GLU A 83 -5.05 -5.80 -4.64
N ASP A 84 -4.07 -6.48 -5.24
CA ASP A 84 -2.72 -6.62 -4.67
C ASP A 84 -1.99 -5.28 -4.60
N GLY A 85 -2.23 -4.38 -5.55
CA GLY A 85 -1.70 -3.01 -5.53
C GLY A 85 -2.24 -2.21 -4.34
N CYS A 86 -3.55 -2.24 -4.11
CA CYS A 86 -4.15 -1.62 -2.92
C CYS A 86 -3.60 -2.24 -1.63
N HIS A 87 -3.37 -3.56 -1.62
CA HIS A 87 -2.80 -4.27 -0.48
C HIS A 87 -1.34 -3.90 -0.19
N ALA A 88 -0.48 -3.89 -1.21
CA ALA A 88 0.90 -3.49 -1.07
C ALA A 88 1.00 -2.03 -0.58
N LEU A 89 0.24 -1.11 -1.19
CA LEU A 89 0.25 0.31 -0.78
C LEU A 89 -0.18 0.50 0.68
N ARG A 90 -1.23 -0.19 1.15
CA ARG A 90 -1.65 -0.04 2.55
C ARG A 90 -0.57 -0.55 3.51
N ASN A 91 0.13 -1.65 3.20
CA ASN A 91 1.18 -2.18 4.06
C ASN A 91 2.41 -1.27 4.10
N VAL A 92 2.84 -0.76 2.94
CA VAL A 92 3.96 0.20 2.82
C VAL A 92 3.67 1.48 3.62
N ALA A 93 2.42 1.94 3.65
CA ALA A 93 2.04 3.20 4.31
C ALA A 93 1.67 3.06 5.80
N PHE A 94 1.20 1.88 6.24
CA PHE A 94 0.61 1.72 7.57
C PHE A 94 1.60 2.07 8.70
N HIS A 95 1.26 3.07 9.51
CA HIS A 95 2.13 3.63 10.56
C HIS A 95 3.53 4.09 10.09
N CYS A 96 3.67 4.50 8.82
CA CYS A 96 4.90 5.09 8.30
C CYS A 96 4.61 6.51 7.78
N LEU A 97 4.86 7.52 8.61
CA LEU A 97 4.56 8.93 8.29
C LEU A 97 5.27 9.43 7.01
N PRO A 98 6.57 9.15 6.78
CA PRO A 98 7.21 9.52 5.51
C PRO A 98 6.50 8.92 4.30
N ASN A 99 6.02 7.69 4.41
CA ASN A 99 5.30 7.04 3.31
C ASN A 99 3.89 7.61 3.14
N LEU A 100 3.21 8.01 4.22
CA LEU A 100 1.92 8.72 4.13
C LEU A 100 2.00 10.04 3.36
N VAL A 101 3.15 10.71 3.41
CA VAL A 101 3.43 11.87 2.55
C VAL A 101 3.62 11.42 1.09
N ARG A 102 4.44 10.39 0.85
CA ARG A 102 4.69 9.84 -0.49
C ARG A 102 3.45 9.31 -1.19
N VAL A 103 2.51 8.63 -0.52
CA VAL A 103 1.25 8.18 -1.15
C VAL A 103 0.44 9.34 -1.72
N ARG A 104 0.51 10.53 -1.11
CA ARG A 104 -0.13 11.74 -1.65
C ARG A 104 0.65 12.30 -2.83
N GLU A 105 1.96 12.46 -2.67
CA GLU A 105 2.83 13.11 -3.67
C GLU A 105 3.00 12.27 -4.94
N GLN A 106 2.95 10.94 -4.82
CA GLN A 106 3.15 9.98 -5.90
C GLN A 106 1.82 9.44 -6.46
N GLY A 107 0.69 10.13 -6.21
CA GLY A 107 -0.59 9.82 -6.87
C GLY A 107 -1.31 8.55 -6.42
N ALA A 108 -0.82 7.83 -5.41
CA ALA A 108 -1.39 6.56 -4.98
C ALA A 108 -2.83 6.65 -4.47
N ILE A 109 -3.23 7.78 -3.87
CA ILE A 109 -4.65 8.03 -3.51
C ILE A 109 -5.53 7.98 -4.78
N ALA A 110 -5.12 8.65 -5.85
CA ALA A 110 -5.86 8.67 -7.12
C ALA A 110 -5.87 7.30 -7.79
N ALA A 111 -4.74 6.56 -7.76
CA ALA A 111 -4.66 5.21 -8.30
C ALA A 111 -5.64 4.24 -7.61
N VAL A 112 -5.71 4.26 -6.27
CA VAL A 112 -6.67 3.44 -5.51
C VAL A 112 -8.12 3.79 -5.85
N LEU A 113 -8.45 5.08 -5.93
CA LEU A 113 -9.79 5.52 -6.31
C LEU A 113 -10.13 5.08 -7.75
N LYS A 114 -9.18 5.16 -8.68
CA LYS A 114 -9.36 4.73 -10.06
C LYS A 114 -9.57 3.22 -10.18
N ALA A 115 -8.84 2.44 -9.38
CA ALA A 115 -9.02 1.00 -9.27
C ALA A 115 -10.46 0.67 -8.80
N MET A 116 -10.93 1.33 -7.74
CA MET A 116 -12.29 1.15 -7.23
C MET A 116 -13.35 1.59 -8.24
N GLU A 117 -13.13 2.67 -9.00
CA GLU A 117 -14.03 3.13 -10.04
C GLU A 117 -14.12 2.13 -11.21
N THR A 118 -13.00 1.51 -11.58
CA THR A 118 -12.93 0.58 -12.71
C THR A 118 -13.52 -0.78 -12.34
N HIS A 119 -13.32 -1.23 -11.09
CA HIS A 119 -13.71 -2.55 -10.61
C HIS A 119 -14.84 -2.50 -9.58
N LEU A 120 -15.94 -1.82 -9.92
CA LEU A 120 -17.08 -1.61 -9.01
C LEU A 120 -17.70 -2.92 -8.52
N GLU A 121 -17.76 -3.93 -9.39
CA GLU A 121 -18.36 -5.24 -9.11
C GLU A 121 -17.35 -6.27 -8.58
N ASN A 122 -16.09 -5.86 -8.35
CA ASN A 122 -15.11 -6.68 -7.68
C ASN A 122 -15.05 -6.35 -6.18
N VAL A 123 -15.65 -7.20 -5.37
CA VAL A 123 -15.71 -7.02 -3.91
C VAL A 123 -14.33 -6.92 -3.26
N ALA A 124 -13.33 -7.63 -3.77
CA ALA A 124 -11.99 -7.65 -3.20
C ALA A 124 -11.28 -6.31 -3.44
N VAL A 125 -11.32 -5.79 -4.67
CA VAL A 125 -10.78 -4.45 -4.98
C VAL A 125 -11.48 -3.36 -4.17
N GLN A 126 -12.81 -3.44 -3.97
CA GLN A 126 -13.52 -2.46 -3.14
C GLN A 126 -13.10 -2.53 -1.66
N ALA A 127 -12.95 -3.75 -1.11
CA ALA A 127 -12.54 -3.95 0.27
C ALA A 127 -11.12 -3.41 0.51
N GLU A 128 -10.18 -3.76 -0.37
CA GLU A 128 -8.79 -3.35 -0.25
C GLU A 128 -8.57 -1.87 -0.57
N GLY A 129 -9.32 -1.32 -1.54
CA GLY A 129 -9.32 0.11 -1.81
C GLY A 129 -9.86 0.93 -0.64
N CYS A 130 -10.98 0.51 -0.02
CA CYS A 130 -11.48 1.14 1.20
C CYS A 130 -10.46 1.06 2.35
N TRP A 131 -9.72 -0.03 2.47
CA TRP A 131 -8.70 -0.17 3.51
C TRP A 131 -7.49 0.73 3.25
N ALA A 132 -6.97 0.73 2.03
CA ALA A 132 -5.87 1.61 1.65
C ALA A 132 -6.21 3.08 1.92
N LEU A 133 -7.37 3.56 1.48
CA LEU A 133 -7.84 4.92 1.75
C LEU A 133 -7.94 5.22 3.24
N LEU A 134 -8.45 4.27 4.05
CA LEU A 134 -8.54 4.46 5.50
C LEU A 134 -7.14 4.64 6.11
N VAL A 135 -6.18 3.78 5.73
CA VAL A 135 -4.79 3.91 6.17
C VAL A 135 -4.19 5.26 5.80
N PHE A 136 -4.41 5.72 4.57
CA PHE A 136 -3.85 6.99 4.10
C PHE A 136 -4.44 8.20 4.81
N CYS A 137 -5.69 8.12 5.28
CA CYS A 137 -6.46 9.25 5.76
C CYS A 137 -6.56 9.35 7.29
N SER A 138 -6.49 8.23 8.03
CA SER A 138 -6.87 8.19 9.45
C SER A 138 -6.12 9.16 10.38
N ASN A 139 -4.96 9.70 9.98
CA ASN A 139 -4.23 10.73 10.73
C ASN A 139 -3.47 11.68 9.78
N THR A 140 -4.01 11.97 8.60
CA THR A 140 -3.33 12.83 7.62
C THR A 140 -4.35 13.71 6.90
N GLU A 141 -4.53 14.93 7.41
CA GLU A 141 -5.55 15.87 6.93
C GLU A 141 -5.34 16.24 5.46
N GLU A 142 -4.08 16.39 5.04
CA GLU A 142 -3.74 16.69 3.66
C GLU A 142 -4.13 15.54 2.71
N ASN A 143 -4.04 14.30 3.17
CA ASN A 143 -4.46 13.14 2.37
C ASN A 143 -5.99 13.07 2.30
N VAL A 144 -6.67 13.41 3.41
CA VAL A 144 -8.13 13.57 3.44
C VAL A 144 -8.58 14.63 2.42
N VAL A 145 -7.93 15.79 2.35
CA VAL A 145 -8.25 16.85 1.38
C VAL A 145 -8.17 16.34 -0.06
N VAL A 146 -7.13 15.57 -0.40
CA VAL A 146 -6.98 14.99 -1.74
C VAL A 146 -8.08 13.96 -2.04
N ALA A 147 -8.33 13.04 -1.10
CA ALA A 147 -9.33 11.97 -1.27
C ALA A 147 -10.77 12.48 -1.30
N LYS A 148 -11.07 13.59 -0.59
CA LYS A 148 -12.42 14.21 -0.51
C LYS A 148 -13.03 14.51 -1.88
N SER A 149 -12.21 14.84 -2.87
CA SER A 149 -12.68 15.12 -4.24
C SER A 149 -13.43 13.96 -4.90
N GLN A 150 -13.20 12.72 -4.45
CA GLN A 150 -13.79 11.50 -5.01
C GLN A 150 -14.54 10.66 -3.97
N VAL A 151 -15.00 11.27 -2.88
CA VAL A 151 -15.77 10.59 -1.80
C VAL A 151 -17.00 9.81 -2.31
N ALA A 152 -17.57 10.22 -3.44
CA ALA A 152 -18.69 9.53 -4.07
C ALA A 152 -18.38 8.06 -4.40
N LEU A 153 -17.12 7.72 -4.68
CA LEU A 153 -16.71 6.33 -4.94
C LEU A 153 -16.80 5.45 -3.69
N VAL A 154 -16.45 5.99 -2.52
CA VAL A 154 -16.63 5.30 -1.23
C VAL A 154 -18.11 5.10 -0.92
N HIS A 155 -18.95 6.11 -1.19
CA HIS A 155 -20.41 5.95 -1.06
C HIS A 155 -20.96 4.86 -1.99
N LYS A 156 -20.46 4.80 -3.23
CA LYS A 156 -20.86 3.78 -4.20
C LYS A 156 -20.46 2.39 -3.74
N ALA A 157 -19.23 2.19 -3.25
CA ALA A 157 -18.79 0.91 -2.68
C ALA A 157 -19.71 0.44 -1.55
N ILE A 158 -20.04 1.33 -0.61
CA ILE A 158 -20.96 1.04 0.51
C ILE A 158 -22.37 0.66 0.00
N ALA A 159 -22.87 1.35 -1.02
CA ALA A 159 -24.18 1.08 -1.59
C ALA A 159 -24.22 -0.26 -2.37
N THR A 160 -23.14 -0.57 -3.10
CA THR A 160 -23.03 -1.81 -3.89
C THR A 160 -22.89 -3.04 -3.00
N TYR A 161 -22.20 -2.94 -1.86
CA TYR A 161 -21.94 -4.08 -0.96
C TYR A 161 -22.54 -3.90 0.44
N PRO A 162 -23.87 -3.88 0.59
CA PRO A 162 -24.54 -3.60 1.87
C PRO A 162 -24.30 -4.67 2.95
N THR A 163 -23.96 -5.90 2.55
CA THR A 163 -23.73 -7.03 3.47
C THR A 163 -22.26 -7.32 3.74
N ASN A 164 -21.32 -6.68 3.03
CA ASN A 164 -19.90 -6.90 3.24
C ASN A 164 -19.43 -6.09 4.47
N ALA A 165 -19.16 -6.78 5.58
CA ALA A 165 -18.81 -6.14 6.85
C ALA A 165 -17.55 -5.26 6.74
N ASP A 166 -16.56 -5.68 5.96
CA ASP A 166 -15.30 -4.99 5.78
C ASP A 166 -15.45 -3.64 5.09
N ILE A 167 -16.19 -3.61 3.97
CA ILE A 167 -16.53 -2.40 3.21
C ILE A 167 -17.43 -1.50 4.05
N GLN A 168 -18.45 -2.05 4.72
CA GLN A 168 -19.37 -1.26 5.55
C GLN A 168 -18.67 -0.62 6.76
N SER A 169 -17.76 -1.32 7.40
CA SER A 169 -17.00 -0.78 8.54
C SER A 169 -16.09 0.37 8.08
N ARG A 170 -15.15 0.07 7.18
CA ARG A 170 -14.15 1.05 6.69
C ARG A 170 -14.79 2.21 5.95
N GLY A 171 -15.77 1.93 5.10
CA GLY A 171 -16.50 2.94 4.35
C GLY A 171 -17.21 3.94 5.25
N ARG A 172 -17.86 3.51 6.35
CA ARG A 172 -18.49 4.45 7.29
C ARG A 172 -17.48 5.33 8.02
N PHE A 173 -16.33 4.80 8.40
CA PHE A 173 -15.23 5.61 8.95
C PHE A 173 -14.73 6.64 7.95
N LEU A 174 -14.48 6.23 6.70
CA LEU A 174 -14.09 7.14 5.62
C LEU A 174 -15.12 8.25 5.40
N LYS A 175 -16.42 7.92 5.40
CA LYS A 175 -17.49 8.93 5.33
C LYS A 175 -17.40 9.96 6.44
N ALA A 176 -17.08 9.54 7.66
CA ALA A 176 -16.92 10.45 8.79
C ALA A 176 -15.67 11.32 8.66
N LEU A 177 -14.56 10.77 8.16
CA LEU A 177 -13.33 11.54 7.86
C LEU A 177 -13.54 12.55 6.73
N PHE A 178 -14.45 12.25 5.80
CA PHE A 178 -14.73 13.11 4.64
C PHE A 178 -15.84 14.13 4.85
N ALA A 179 -16.55 14.09 5.99
CA ALA A 179 -17.48 15.14 6.40
C ALA A 179 -16.75 16.47 6.65
#